data_AF-E6RB00-F1
#
_entry.id   AF-E6RB00-F1
#
_cell.length_a   1.000
_cell.length_b   1.000
_cell.length_c   1.000
_cell.angle_alpha   90.00
_cell.angle_beta   90.00
_cell.angle_gamma   90.00
#
_symmetry.space_group_name_H-M   'P 1'
#
loop_
_entity.id
_entity.type
_entity.pdbx_description
1 polymer ?
#
loop_
_entity_poly.entity_id
_entity_poly.type
_entity_poly.pdbx_seq_one_letter_code
_entity_poly.pdbx_strand_id
1 'polypeptide(L)'
;MILRVSPRPLLRPFSLSRPATRFAHFAPQAPTRNCPACSHPVPLPLSPCPSCSSVLPLPSNLSHHSMLYLSSPISSSGSAAGPFDIPQELAHLPANGYTVDKADLRSNWVRRQRELHPDKYTTRGDVVVDLARELSGRVNEAYAVLGDDLRRAEYILSVNAQGTEETDKIDDPMLLAEILEAREELEEAETPEQVDRIRQANIEHVKGIVGSLEEAFSGTPPDLAEAKSLAVQLRYWMNLEKAAKEKSI
;
A
#
# COMPACT_ATOMS: atom_id res chain seq x y z
N MET A 1 -76.11 20.04 -11.09
CA MET A 1 -75.54 18.67 -11.01
C MET A 1 -74.03 18.81 -11.23
N ILE A 2 -73.28 19.06 -10.14
CA ILE A 2 -71.86 19.43 -10.16
C ILE A 2 -71.09 18.25 -9.54
N LEU A 3 -70.30 17.56 -10.37
CA LEU A 3 -69.50 16.40 -10.00
C LEU A 3 -68.31 16.83 -9.12
N ARG A 4 -68.30 16.36 -7.87
CA ARG A 4 -67.17 16.51 -6.95
C ARG A 4 -66.04 15.57 -7.36
N VAL A 5 -64.87 16.13 -7.64
CA VAL A 5 -63.63 15.38 -7.88
C VAL A 5 -62.94 15.13 -6.54
N SER A 6 -62.72 13.87 -6.18
CA SER A 6 -61.99 13.45 -4.98
C SER A 6 -60.47 13.56 -5.19
N PRO A 7 -59.68 13.92 -4.15
CA PRO A 7 -58.22 14.03 -4.28
C PRO A 7 -57.53 12.67 -4.22
N ARG A 8 -56.53 12.46 -5.08
CA ARG A 8 -55.64 11.29 -5.12
C ARG A 8 -54.73 11.24 -3.87
N PRO A 9 -54.46 10.06 -3.29
CA PRO A 9 -53.53 9.94 -2.17
C PRO A 9 -52.08 10.08 -2.63
N LEU A 10 -51.27 10.79 -1.84
CA LEU A 10 -49.82 10.94 -2.03
C LEU A 10 -49.12 9.61 -1.74
N LEU A 11 -48.42 9.08 -2.74
CA LEU A 11 -47.56 7.90 -2.62
C LEU A 11 -46.35 8.23 -1.73
N ARG A 12 -46.12 7.43 -0.68
CA ARG A 12 -44.91 7.50 0.15
C ARG A 12 -43.68 7.04 -0.66
N PRO A 13 -42.49 7.62 -0.42
CA PRO A 13 -41.28 7.13 -1.06
C PRO A 13 -40.92 5.75 -0.50
N PHE A 14 -40.76 4.78 -1.40
CA PHE A 14 -40.19 3.48 -1.11
C PHE A 14 -38.73 3.67 -0.67
N SER A 15 -38.41 3.36 0.58
CA SER A 15 -37.02 3.23 1.00
C SER A 15 -36.46 1.94 0.41
N LEU A 16 -35.57 2.05 -0.58
CA LEU A 16 -34.77 0.94 -1.06
C LEU A 16 -33.74 0.59 0.02
N SER A 17 -34.14 -0.27 0.95
CA SER A 17 -33.24 -0.94 1.87
C SER A 17 -32.36 -1.89 1.06
N ARG A 18 -31.15 -1.45 0.69
CA ARG A 18 -30.11 -2.34 0.14
C ARG A 18 -29.86 -3.46 1.17
N PRO A 19 -29.99 -4.75 0.80
CA PRO A 19 -29.53 -5.80 1.68
C PRO A 19 -28.01 -5.69 1.77
N ALA A 20 -27.51 -5.35 2.96
CA ALA A 20 -26.11 -5.49 3.28
C ALA A 20 -25.81 -6.99 3.30
N THR A 21 -25.28 -7.52 2.19
CA THR A 21 -24.61 -8.81 2.17
C THR A 21 -23.39 -8.68 3.09
N ARG A 22 -23.59 -9.00 4.38
CA ARG A 22 -22.49 -9.27 5.30
C ARG A 22 -21.85 -10.58 4.83
N PHE A 23 -20.92 -10.49 3.88
CA PHE A 23 -19.87 -11.47 3.80
C PHE A 23 -19.10 -11.38 5.12
N ALA A 24 -19.36 -12.31 6.03
CA ALA A 24 -18.49 -12.55 7.16
C ALA A 24 -17.19 -13.13 6.60
N HIS A 25 -16.31 -12.25 6.09
CA HIS A 25 -14.93 -12.62 5.85
C HIS A 25 -14.36 -13.00 7.22
N PHE A 26 -14.16 -14.29 7.46
CA PHE A 26 -13.36 -14.77 8.57
C PHE A 26 -11.96 -14.19 8.34
N ALA A 27 -11.65 -13.07 8.99
CA ALA A 27 -10.29 -12.57 9.00
C ALA A 27 -9.42 -13.67 9.63
N PRO A 28 -8.39 -14.17 8.94
CA PRO A 28 -7.52 -15.19 9.49
C PRO A 28 -6.93 -14.68 10.81
N GLN A 29 -7.00 -15.52 11.85
CA GLN A 29 -6.44 -15.15 13.15
C GLN A 29 -4.92 -15.09 13.02
N ALA A 30 -4.34 -13.95 13.37
CA ALA A 30 -2.90 -13.78 13.34
C ALA A 30 -2.20 -14.82 14.24
N PRO A 31 -1.08 -15.43 13.80
CA PRO A 31 -0.32 -16.35 14.61
C PRO A 31 0.16 -15.68 15.91
N THR A 32 0.10 -16.43 17.00
CA THR A 32 0.46 -15.97 18.34
C THR A 32 1.81 -16.51 18.78
N ARG A 33 2.54 -15.72 19.57
CA ARG A 33 3.79 -16.13 20.25
C ARG A 33 3.72 -15.78 21.73
N ASN A 34 4.37 -16.58 22.57
CA ASN A 34 4.44 -16.25 24.00
C ASN A 34 5.53 -15.21 24.25
N CYS A 35 5.23 -14.21 25.08
CA CYS A 35 6.22 -13.24 25.55
C CYS A 35 7.28 -13.95 26.41
N PRO A 36 8.58 -13.84 26.11
CA PRO A 36 9.63 -14.51 26.89
C PRO A 36 9.75 -13.96 28.32
N ALA A 37 9.27 -12.73 28.59
CA ALA A 37 9.36 -12.10 29.90
C ALA A 37 8.18 -12.44 30.84
N CYS A 38 6.97 -12.62 30.31
CA CYS A 38 5.77 -12.84 31.13
C CYS A 38 4.87 -14.00 30.68
N SER A 39 5.26 -14.73 29.64
CA SER A 39 4.50 -15.84 29.03
C SER A 39 3.12 -15.47 28.47
N HIS A 40 2.73 -14.19 28.48
CA HIS A 40 1.47 -13.74 27.88
C HIS A 40 1.46 -14.05 26.37
N PRO A 41 0.37 -14.62 25.82
CA PRO A 41 0.24 -14.83 24.39
C PRO A 41 0.07 -13.51 23.66
N VAL A 42 0.92 -13.24 22.67
CA VAL A 42 0.95 -11.99 21.90
C VAL A 42 0.77 -12.30 20.42
N PRO A 43 -0.30 -11.80 19.77
CA PRO A 43 -0.48 -11.96 18.33
C PRO A 43 0.61 -11.21 17.55
N LEU A 44 1.06 -11.76 16.43
CA LEU A 44 1.86 -11.00 15.47
C LEU A 44 0.96 -9.98 14.76
N PRO A 45 1.50 -8.81 14.36
CA PRO A 45 2.84 -8.27 14.56
C PRO A 45 2.94 -7.33 15.78
N LEU A 46 2.23 -7.64 16.87
CA LEU A 46 2.23 -6.80 18.07
C LEU A 46 3.60 -6.85 18.77
N SER A 47 4.13 -5.65 19.03
CA SER A 47 5.31 -5.37 19.84
C SER A 47 5.25 -3.88 20.22
N PRO A 48 5.43 -3.50 21.49
CA PRO A 48 5.83 -4.31 22.66
C PRO A 48 4.71 -5.23 23.20
N CYS A 49 5.04 -6.09 24.15
CA CYS A 49 4.07 -6.94 24.85
C CYS A 49 3.03 -6.08 25.61
N PRO A 50 1.72 -6.31 25.44
CA PRO A 50 0.68 -5.51 26.11
C PRO A 50 0.62 -5.74 27.63
N SER A 51 1.16 -6.86 28.12
CA SER A 51 1.11 -7.23 29.55
C SER A 51 2.31 -6.69 30.35
N CYS A 52 3.53 -6.77 29.82
CA CYS A 52 4.75 -6.38 30.55
C CYS A 52 5.58 -5.29 29.85
N SER A 53 5.15 -4.79 28.69
CA SER A 53 5.84 -3.75 27.91
C SER A 53 7.26 -4.13 27.47
N SER A 54 7.61 -5.43 27.46
CA SER A 54 8.86 -5.92 26.87
C SER A 54 8.81 -5.77 25.35
N VAL A 55 9.87 -5.23 24.73
CA VAL A 55 9.98 -5.16 23.27
C VAL A 55 10.22 -6.56 22.75
N LEU A 56 9.36 -7.01 21.85
CA LEU A 56 9.41 -8.35 21.31
C LEU A 56 9.99 -8.32 19.89
N PRO A 57 10.90 -9.25 19.54
CA PRO A 57 11.36 -9.36 18.16
C PRO A 57 10.18 -9.70 17.24
N LEU A 58 10.28 -9.23 16.00
CA LEU A 58 9.34 -9.51 14.92
C LEU A 58 10.07 -10.33 13.84
N PRO A 59 9.48 -11.41 13.32
CA PRO A 59 10.05 -12.19 12.22
C PRO A 59 10.40 -11.30 11.02
N SER A 60 11.51 -11.57 10.33
CA SER A 60 12.01 -10.73 9.23
C SER A 60 11.09 -10.71 8.01
N ASN A 61 10.35 -11.79 7.75
CA ASN A 61 9.52 -11.99 6.55
C ASN A 61 8.04 -11.61 6.74
N LEU A 62 7.73 -10.71 7.68
CA LEU A 62 6.40 -10.12 7.74
C LEU A 62 6.19 -9.16 6.57
N SER A 63 4.97 -9.15 6.03
CA SER A 63 4.58 -8.18 5.00
C SER A 63 4.70 -6.74 5.51
N HIS A 64 4.91 -5.78 4.61
CA HIS A 64 4.88 -4.36 4.97
C HIS A 64 3.51 -3.93 5.52
N HIS A 65 2.42 -4.52 5.02
CA HIS A 65 1.06 -4.26 5.49
C HIS A 65 0.87 -4.69 6.95
N SER A 66 1.35 -5.89 7.30
CA SER A 66 1.38 -6.39 8.67
C SER A 66 2.24 -5.49 9.56
N MET A 67 3.44 -5.10 9.11
CA MET A 67 4.32 -4.18 9.85
C MET A 67 3.64 -2.84 10.18
N LEU A 68 2.64 -2.41 9.42
CA LEU A 68 1.86 -1.19 9.69
C LEU A 68 0.43 -1.45 10.18
N TYR A 69 0.12 -2.65 10.69
CA TYR A 69 -1.23 -2.98 11.21
C TYR A 69 -2.36 -2.77 10.17
N LEU A 70 -2.05 -2.88 8.88
CA LEU A 70 -3.03 -2.82 7.79
C LEU A 70 -3.62 -4.19 7.46
N SER A 71 -2.97 -5.27 7.91
CA SER A 71 -3.41 -6.66 7.75
C SER A 71 -2.94 -7.51 8.92
N SER A 72 -3.43 -8.75 8.96
CA SER A 72 -3.03 -9.79 9.90
C SER A 72 -2.21 -10.86 9.17
N PRO A 73 -1.01 -11.21 9.65
CA PRO A 73 -0.16 -12.18 8.97
C PRO A 73 -0.81 -13.56 8.94
N ILE A 74 -0.66 -14.27 7.83
CA ILE A 74 -1.16 -15.64 7.65
C ILE A 74 0.02 -16.60 7.66
N SER A 75 -0.02 -17.62 8.52
CA SER A 75 1.03 -18.65 8.53
C SER A 75 0.97 -19.53 7.28
N SER A 76 2.12 -19.77 6.66
CA SER A 76 2.20 -20.75 5.58
C SER A 76 2.16 -22.16 6.20
N SER A 77 1.25 -23.00 5.73
CA SER A 77 1.24 -24.42 6.12
C SER A 77 2.27 -25.18 5.26
N GLY A 78 3.55 -24.97 5.56
CA GLY A 78 4.65 -25.72 4.94
C GLY A 78 5.15 -25.19 3.59
N SER A 79 5.14 -23.86 3.37
CA SER A 79 5.72 -23.30 2.13
C SER A 79 7.25 -23.18 2.21
N ALA A 80 7.92 -23.33 1.06
CA ALA A 80 9.35 -23.09 0.91
C ALA A 80 9.74 -21.59 0.98
N ALA A 81 8.76 -20.68 0.95
CA ALA A 81 8.93 -19.23 0.86
C ALA A 81 9.05 -18.52 2.24
N GLY A 82 9.03 -19.28 3.34
CA GLY A 82 9.12 -18.76 4.71
C GLY A 82 7.84 -18.97 5.52
N PRO A 83 7.83 -18.58 6.81
CA PRO A 83 6.72 -18.89 7.73
C PRO A 83 5.39 -18.17 7.47
N PHE A 84 5.31 -17.23 6.51
CA PHE A 84 4.07 -16.50 6.21
C PHE A 84 3.70 -16.60 4.73
N ASP A 85 2.40 -16.71 4.47
CA ASP A 85 1.82 -16.66 3.13
C ASP A 85 1.39 -15.24 2.81
N ILE A 86 2.35 -14.42 2.35
CA ILE A 86 2.10 -13.01 2.02
C ILE A 86 1.13 -12.86 0.84
N PRO A 87 1.23 -13.64 -0.27
CA PRO A 87 0.23 -13.57 -1.34
C PRO A 87 -1.20 -13.80 -0.84
N GLN A 88 -1.41 -14.81 0.02
CA GLN A 88 -2.73 -15.05 0.61
C GLN A 88 -3.16 -13.95 1.58
N GLU A 89 -2.23 -13.37 2.35
CA GLU A 89 -2.51 -12.22 3.22
C GLU A 89 -3.01 -11.02 2.41
N LEU A 90 -2.32 -10.70 1.31
CA LEU A 90 -2.65 -9.57 0.45
C LEU A 90 -3.96 -9.77 -0.32
N ALA A 91 -4.29 -11.00 -0.69
CA ALA A 91 -5.55 -11.32 -1.37
C ALA A 91 -6.82 -10.99 -0.56
N HIS A 92 -6.71 -10.84 0.76
CA HIS A 92 -7.81 -10.38 1.61
C HIS A 92 -7.95 -8.85 1.70
N LEU A 93 -7.03 -8.11 1.09
CA LEU A 93 -7.04 -6.66 1.06
C LEU A 93 -7.59 -6.13 -0.28
N PRO A 94 -8.14 -4.89 -0.31
CA PRO A 94 -8.56 -4.24 -1.55
C PRO A 94 -7.41 -4.18 -2.56
N ALA A 95 -7.72 -4.50 -3.82
CA ALA A 95 -6.77 -4.61 -4.93
C ALA A 95 -5.50 -5.40 -4.55
N ASN A 96 -5.65 -6.56 -3.92
CA ASN A 96 -4.54 -7.40 -3.44
C ASN A 96 -3.49 -6.60 -2.63
N GLY A 97 -3.94 -5.63 -1.82
CA GLY A 97 -3.10 -4.78 -0.99
C GLY A 97 -2.53 -3.54 -1.68
N TYR A 98 -2.80 -3.31 -2.97
CA TYR A 98 -2.35 -2.11 -3.66
C TYR A 98 -3.11 -0.86 -3.22
N THR A 99 -4.42 -0.95 -3.02
CA THR A 99 -5.22 0.17 -2.52
C THR A 99 -4.96 0.36 -1.03
N VAL A 100 -4.36 1.49 -0.66
CA VAL A 100 -4.02 1.86 0.71
C VAL A 100 -4.56 3.26 1.02
N ASP A 101 -5.33 3.38 2.10
CA ASP A 101 -5.74 4.69 2.60
C ASP A 101 -4.52 5.41 3.22
N LYS A 102 -4.18 6.59 2.67
CA LYS A 102 -2.99 7.36 3.10
C LYS A 102 -3.12 7.91 4.52
N ALA A 103 -4.34 8.18 5.00
CA ALA A 103 -4.59 8.62 6.36
C ALA A 103 -4.41 7.47 7.36
N ASP A 104 -4.92 6.28 7.03
CA ASP A 104 -4.72 5.07 7.83
C ASP A 104 -3.24 4.65 7.85
N LEU A 105 -2.57 4.68 6.70
CA LEU A 105 -1.14 4.41 6.59
C LEU A 105 -0.32 5.32 7.52
N ARG A 106 -0.57 6.63 7.46
CA ARG A 106 0.11 7.62 8.30
C ARG A 106 -0.22 7.44 9.78
N SER A 107 -1.49 7.26 10.13
CA SER A 107 -1.91 7.11 11.53
C SER A 107 -1.29 5.86 12.16
N ASN A 108 -1.24 4.75 11.41
CA ASN A 108 -0.61 3.52 11.83
C ASN A 108 0.92 3.64 11.95
N TRP A 109 1.59 4.30 11.01
CA TRP A 109 3.02 4.57 11.11
C TRP A 109 3.36 5.40 12.36
N VAL A 110 2.61 6.47 12.64
CA VAL A 110 2.79 7.27 13.86
C VAL A 110 2.58 6.43 15.11
N ARG A 111 1.54 5.58 15.15
CA ARG A 111 1.28 4.65 16.25
C ARG A 111 2.47 3.70 16.46
N ARG A 112 2.95 3.08 15.39
CA ARG A 112 4.10 2.16 15.41
C ARG A 112 5.38 2.83 15.90
N GLN A 113 5.67 4.03 15.41
CA GLN A 113 6.84 4.79 15.87
C GLN A 113 6.72 5.12 17.35
N ARG A 114 5.56 5.56 17.84
CA ARG A 114 5.34 5.76 19.29
C ARG A 114 5.51 4.48 20.10
N GLU A 115 5.17 3.33 19.54
CA GLU A 115 5.36 2.04 20.20
C GLU A 115 6.85 1.66 20.27
N LEU A 116 7.59 1.80 19.17
CA LEU A 116 8.89 1.17 18.94
C LEU A 116 10.10 2.13 18.91
N HIS A 117 9.92 3.44 19.10
CA HIS A 117 11.03 4.40 19.04
C HIS A 117 12.14 4.06 20.06
N PRO A 118 13.42 4.03 19.65
CA PRO A 118 14.52 3.63 20.53
C PRO A 118 14.67 4.50 21.79
N ASP A 119 14.33 5.80 21.70
CA ASP A 119 14.40 6.73 22.84
C ASP A 119 13.59 6.28 24.06
N LYS A 120 12.51 5.51 23.85
CA LYS A 120 11.69 4.96 24.94
C LYS A 120 12.40 3.88 25.76
N TYR A 121 13.48 3.32 25.23
CA TYR A 121 14.13 2.14 25.75
C TYR A 121 15.58 2.39 26.18
N THR A 122 16.04 3.63 26.13
CA THR A 122 17.42 4.06 26.50
C THR A 122 17.88 3.57 27.87
N THR A 123 16.95 3.42 28.82
CA THR A 123 17.23 2.94 30.19
C THR A 123 17.13 1.41 30.35
N ARG A 124 16.81 0.67 29.28
CA ARG A 124 16.57 -0.79 29.31
C ARG A 124 17.74 -1.64 28.77
N GLY A 125 18.89 -1.01 28.54
CA GLY A 125 20.12 -1.66 28.06
C GLY A 125 20.20 -1.76 26.53
N ASP A 126 21.43 -1.86 26.03
CA ASP A 126 21.76 -1.70 24.60
C ASP A 126 21.02 -2.71 23.71
N VAL A 127 20.89 -3.97 24.14
CA VAL A 127 20.18 -5.02 23.38
C VAL A 127 18.73 -4.62 23.08
N VAL A 128 18.03 -4.01 24.04
CA VAL A 128 16.63 -3.60 23.84
C VAL A 128 16.54 -2.35 22.98
N VAL A 129 17.49 -1.42 23.14
CA VAL A 129 17.59 -0.21 22.30
C VAL A 129 17.87 -0.58 20.85
N ASP A 130 18.78 -1.52 20.61
CA ASP A 130 19.15 -1.98 19.27
C ASP A 130 17.96 -2.68 18.59
N LEU A 131 17.26 -3.55 19.32
CA LEU A 131 16.04 -4.17 18.81
C LEU A 131 14.96 -3.12 18.47
N ALA A 132 14.73 -2.14 19.34
CA ALA A 132 13.78 -1.06 19.07
C ALA A 132 14.18 -0.25 17.83
N ARG A 133 15.48 0.03 17.65
CA ARG A 133 16.03 0.71 16.47
C ARG A 133 15.79 -0.09 15.19
N GLU A 134 16.07 -1.39 15.21
CA GLU A 134 15.81 -2.29 14.07
C GLU A 134 14.33 -2.27 13.69
N LEU A 135 13.43 -2.47 14.66
CA LEU A 135 11.99 -2.51 14.42
C LEU A 135 11.44 -1.17 13.93
N SER A 136 11.92 -0.05 14.49
CA SER A 136 11.58 1.30 14.01
C SER A 136 12.05 1.52 12.57
N GLY A 137 13.24 1.03 12.20
CA GLY A 137 13.74 1.05 10.83
C GLY A 137 12.82 0.31 9.85
N ARG A 138 12.41 -0.91 10.23
CA ARG A 138 11.48 -1.72 9.41
C ARG A 138 10.10 -1.08 9.25
N VAL A 139 9.61 -0.40 10.29
CA VAL A 139 8.36 0.39 10.22
C VAL A 139 8.50 1.56 9.25
N ASN A 140 9.65 2.25 9.24
CA ASN A 140 9.92 3.33 8.30
C ASN A 140 10.02 2.82 6.86
N GLU A 141 10.68 1.69 6.65
CA GLU A 141 10.75 1.05 5.34
C GLU A 141 9.37 0.66 4.82
N ALA A 142 8.56 0.00 5.65
CA ALA A 142 7.17 -0.34 5.29
C ALA A 142 6.36 0.91 4.92
N TYR A 143 6.50 2.01 5.67
CA TYR A 143 5.79 3.25 5.38
C TYR A 143 6.28 3.90 4.09
N ALA A 144 7.58 3.87 3.81
CA ALA A 144 8.17 4.40 2.60
C ALA A 144 7.77 3.59 1.36
N VAL A 145 7.72 2.26 1.45
CA VAL A 145 7.29 1.37 0.36
C VAL A 145 5.79 1.52 0.11
N LEU A 146 4.97 1.41 1.15
CA LEU A 146 3.51 1.50 0.97
C LEU A 146 3.03 2.93 0.70
N GLY A 147 3.81 3.96 1.01
CA GLY A 147 3.45 5.36 0.74
C GLY A 147 3.66 5.79 -0.71
N ASP A 148 4.50 5.08 -1.45
CA ASP A 148 4.87 5.38 -2.84
C ASP A 148 4.20 4.38 -3.79
N ASP A 149 3.45 4.87 -4.77
CA ASP A 149 2.59 4.02 -5.61
C ASP A 149 3.41 3.05 -6.48
N LEU A 150 4.56 3.48 -7.01
CA LEU A 150 5.47 2.60 -7.77
C LEU A 150 6.10 1.55 -6.86
N ARG A 151 6.74 1.96 -5.76
CA ARG A 151 7.39 1.02 -4.83
C ARG A 151 6.40 0.01 -4.27
N ARG A 152 5.15 0.42 -4.04
CA ARG A 152 4.07 -0.47 -3.62
C ARG A 152 3.73 -1.50 -4.71
N ALA A 153 3.60 -1.09 -5.97
CA ALA A 153 3.37 -2.00 -7.08
C ALA A 153 4.51 -3.03 -7.21
N GLU A 154 5.77 -2.56 -7.23
CA GLU A 154 6.96 -3.41 -7.33
C GLU A 154 7.07 -4.39 -6.16
N TYR A 155 6.76 -3.94 -4.94
CA TYR A 155 6.68 -4.79 -3.76
C TYR A 155 5.66 -5.92 -3.94
N ILE A 156 4.42 -5.60 -4.32
CA ILE A 156 3.35 -6.61 -4.49
C ILE A 156 3.71 -7.59 -5.63
N LEU A 157 4.29 -7.11 -6.72
CA LEU A 157 4.81 -7.93 -7.81
C LEU A 157 5.92 -8.88 -7.33
N SER A 158 6.86 -8.39 -6.52
CA SER A 158 7.95 -9.21 -5.96
C SER A 158 7.44 -10.32 -5.04
N VAL A 159 6.41 -10.03 -4.23
CA VAL A 159 5.73 -11.01 -3.38
C VAL A 159 5.11 -12.14 -4.20
N ASN A 160 4.66 -11.86 -5.42
CA ASN A 160 4.07 -12.83 -6.34
C ASN A 160 5.10 -13.45 -7.32
N ALA A 161 6.40 -13.30 -7.05
CA ALA A 161 7.50 -13.77 -7.91
C ALA A 161 7.45 -13.20 -9.36
N GLN A 162 6.87 -12.01 -9.53
CA GLN A 162 6.78 -11.27 -10.79
C GLN A 162 7.46 -9.90 -10.70
N GLY A 163 8.55 -9.80 -9.92
CA GLY A 163 9.26 -8.54 -9.70
C GLY A 163 9.66 -7.83 -11.00
N THR A 164 9.72 -6.51 -10.92
CA THR A 164 10.32 -5.66 -11.97
C THR A 164 11.84 -5.62 -11.78
N GLU A 165 12.56 -5.57 -12.89
CA GLU A 165 13.99 -5.26 -12.91
C GLU A 165 14.21 -3.81 -13.38
N GLU A 166 15.31 -3.20 -12.95
CA GLU A 166 15.70 -1.86 -13.43
C GLU A 166 15.90 -1.85 -14.96
N THR A 167 16.32 -2.99 -15.51
CA THR A 167 16.53 -3.23 -16.94
C THR A 167 15.26 -3.46 -17.75
N ASP A 168 14.10 -3.64 -17.11
CA ASP A 168 12.83 -3.79 -17.83
C ASP A 168 12.52 -2.54 -18.64
N LYS A 169 12.15 -2.72 -19.91
CA LYS A 169 11.89 -1.65 -20.87
C LYS A 169 10.42 -1.61 -21.26
N ILE A 170 10.01 -0.44 -21.75
CA ILE A 170 8.73 -0.30 -22.45
C ILE A 170 8.90 -0.87 -23.86
N ASP A 171 8.13 -1.91 -24.17
CA ASP A 171 8.12 -2.53 -25.50
C ASP A 171 7.14 -1.85 -26.47
N ASP A 172 6.20 -1.04 -25.96
CA ASP A 172 5.23 -0.29 -26.77
C ASP A 172 5.90 0.94 -27.43
N PRO A 173 6.06 0.96 -28.77
CA PRO A 173 6.71 2.07 -29.46
C PRO A 173 5.94 3.38 -29.36
N MET A 174 4.61 3.35 -29.25
CA MET A 174 3.80 4.57 -29.16
C MET A 174 4.00 5.24 -27.80
N LEU A 175 3.97 4.45 -26.73
CA LEU A 175 4.23 4.96 -25.38
C LEU A 175 5.67 5.44 -25.22
N LEU A 176 6.64 4.73 -25.80
CA LEU A 176 8.03 5.16 -25.76
C LEU A 176 8.20 6.52 -26.46
N ALA A 177 7.55 6.73 -27.61
CA ALA A 177 7.57 8.00 -28.32
C ALA A 177 6.98 9.13 -27.45
N GLU A 178 5.84 8.89 -26.79
CA GLU A 178 5.19 9.86 -25.90
C GLU A 178 6.10 10.29 -24.73
N ILE A 179 6.79 9.33 -24.10
CA ILE A 179 7.73 9.62 -23.00
C ILE A 179 8.95 10.40 -23.47
N LEU A 180 9.46 10.07 -24.67
CA LEU A 180 10.61 10.78 -25.25
C LEU A 180 10.22 12.21 -25.63
N GLU A 181 9.04 12.42 -26.22
CA GLU A 181 8.51 13.75 -26.54
C GLU A 181 8.36 14.59 -25.27
N ALA A 182 7.75 14.04 -24.21
CA ALA A 182 7.63 14.75 -22.93
C ALA A 182 8.99 15.09 -22.29
N ARG A 183 10.02 14.28 -22.51
CA ARG A 183 11.40 14.58 -22.07
C ARG A 183 12.03 15.69 -22.90
N GLU A 184 11.86 15.66 -24.21
CA GLU A 184 12.36 16.71 -25.10
C GLU A 184 11.70 18.07 -24.78
N GLU A 185 10.37 18.10 -24.61
CA GLU A 185 9.66 19.29 -24.15
C GLU A 185 10.22 19.82 -22.82
N LEU A 186 10.55 18.92 -21.88
CA LEU A 186 11.15 19.30 -20.61
C LEU A 186 12.57 19.86 -20.79
N GLU A 187 13.38 19.28 -21.68
CA GLU A 187 14.73 19.74 -22.00
C GLU A 187 14.72 21.11 -22.69
N GLU A 188 13.74 21.37 -23.55
CA GLU A 188 13.55 22.65 -24.25
C GLU A 188 12.88 23.74 -23.41
N ALA A 189 12.22 23.39 -22.30
CA ALA A 189 11.60 24.37 -21.42
C ALA A 189 12.64 25.38 -20.87
N GLU A 190 12.43 26.67 -21.11
CA GLU A 190 13.31 27.76 -20.68
C GLU A 190 12.74 28.53 -19.48
N THR A 191 11.44 28.39 -19.20
CA THR A 191 10.76 29.12 -18.12
C THR A 191 10.14 28.19 -17.07
N PRO A 192 10.02 28.62 -15.81
CA PRO A 192 9.32 27.86 -14.77
C PRO A 192 7.88 27.50 -15.16
N GLU A 193 7.17 28.39 -15.86
CA GLU A 193 5.81 28.15 -16.30
C GLU A 193 5.71 27.02 -17.34
N GLN A 194 6.71 26.87 -18.21
CA GLN A 194 6.78 25.74 -19.15
C GLN A 194 6.97 24.43 -18.39
N VAL A 195 7.92 24.41 -17.43
CA VAL A 195 8.16 23.22 -16.60
C VAL A 195 6.91 22.85 -15.79
N ASP A 196 6.22 23.81 -15.20
CA ASP A 196 5.00 23.55 -14.43
C ASP A 196 3.86 23.00 -15.29
N ARG A 197 3.73 23.43 -16.55
CA ARG A 197 2.75 22.83 -17.49
C ARG A 197 3.05 21.36 -17.77
N ILE A 198 4.32 21.01 -18.02
CA ILE A 198 4.75 19.63 -18.25
C ILE A 198 4.50 18.79 -17.00
N ARG A 199 4.83 19.31 -15.82
CA ARG A 199 4.54 18.64 -14.54
C ARG A 199 3.05 18.39 -14.35
N GLN A 200 2.19 19.36 -14.70
CA GLN A 200 0.75 19.19 -14.58
C GLN A 200 0.20 18.11 -15.53
N ALA A 201 0.72 18.03 -16.76
CA ALA A 201 0.39 16.95 -17.69
C ALA A 201 0.85 15.59 -17.13
N ASN A 202 2.10 15.50 -16.67
CA ASN A 202 2.67 14.30 -16.08
C ASN A 202 1.87 13.79 -14.87
N ILE A 203 1.36 14.69 -14.02
CA ILE A 203 0.48 14.33 -12.90
C ILE A 203 -0.77 13.57 -13.37
N GLU A 204 -1.38 13.97 -14.48
CA GLU A 204 -2.56 13.28 -15.02
C GLU A 204 -2.18 11.91 -15.63
N HIS A 205 -1.04 11.79 -16.32
CA HIS A 205 -0.52 10.49 -16.79
C HIS A 205 -0.27 9.53 -15.63
N VAL A 206 0.46 9.98 -14.61
CA VAL A 206 0.74 9.20 -13.40
C VAL A 206 -0.56 8.75 -12.73
N LYS A 207 -1.54 9.66 -12.61
CA LYS A 207 -2.85 9.34 -12.01
C LYS A 207 -3.60 8.28 -12.82
N GLY A 208 -3.57 8.36 -14.15
CA GLY A 208 -4.18 7.35 -15.03
C GLY A 208 -3.53 5.97 -14.87
N ILE A 209 -2.20 5.91 -14.81
CA ILE A 209 -1.46 4.66 -14.61
C ILE A 209 -1.73 4.07 -13.22
N VAL A 210 -1.76 4.90 -12.16
CA VAL A 210 -2.09 4.45 -10.81
C VAL A 210 -3.51 3.87 -10.74
N GLY A 211 -4.49 4.47 -11.43
CA GLY A 211 -5.84 3.90 -11.55
C GLY A 211 -5.84 2.56 -12.29
N SER A 212 -5.09 2.45 -13.38
CA SER A 212 -4.96 1.20 -14.15
C SER A 212 -4.27 0.10 -13.33
N LEU A 213 -3.28 0.44 -12.51
CA LEU A 213 -2.63 -0.49 -11.57
C LEU A 213 -3.64 -1.00 -10.54
N GLU A 214 -4.48 -0.12 -9.99
CA GLU A 214 -5.55 -0.51 -9.06
C GLU A 214 -6.53 -1.48 -9.72
N GLU A 215 -6.91 -1.26 -10.98
CA GLU A 215 -7.74 -2.19 -11.74
C GLU A 215 -7.06 -3.54 -11.98
N ALA A 216 -5.80 -3.53 -12.43
CA ALA A 216 -5.01 -4.75 -12.67
C ALA A 216 -4.87 -5.60 -11.40
N PHE A 217 -4.64 -4.97 -10.25
CA PHE A 217 -4.59 -5.66 -8.96
C PHE A 217 -5.96 -5.98 -8.37
N SER A 218 -7.07 -5.45 -8.88
CA SER A 218 -8.43 -5.75 -8.38
C SER A 218 -8.99 -7.07 -8.91
N GLY A 219 -8.40 -7.65 -9.95
CA GLY A 219 -8.79 -8.95 -10.50
C GLY A 219 -8.68 -10.10 -9.49
N THR A 220 -9.44 -11.17 -9.72
CA THR A 220 -9.30 -12.44 -8.96
C THR A 220 -9.18 -13.61 -9.95
N PRO A 221 -7.95 -14.07 -10.29
CA PRO A 221 -6.64 -13.57 -9.82
C PRO A 221 -6.28 -12.19 -10.41
N PRO A 222 -5.35 -11.44 -9.79
CA PRO A 222 -4.86 -10.17 -10.33
C PRO A 222 -4.09 -10.39 -11.64
N ASP A 223 -4.15 -9.40 -12.54
CA ASP A 223 -3.37 -9.41 -13.77
C ASP A 223 -1.95 -8.90 -13.51
N LEU A 224 -1.08 -9.82 -13.11
CA LEU A 224 0.31 -9.49 -12.76
C LEU A 224 1.16 -9.10 -13.97
N ALA A 225 0.81 -9.55 -15.17
CA ALA A 225 1.53 -9.19 -16.38
C ALA A 225 1.25 -7.73 -16.76
N GLU A 226 -0.03 -7.34 -16.73
CA GLU A 226 -0.45 -5.96 -16.95
C GLU A 226 0.10 -5.04 -15.84
N ALA A 227 -0.02 -5.44 -14.57
CA ALA A 227 0.53 -4.67 -13.46
C ALA A 227 2.05 -4.47 -13.58
N LYS A 228 2.79 -5.48 -14.06
CA LYS A 228 4.23 -5.35 -14.32
C LYS A 228 4.51 -4.34 -15.43
N SER A 229 3.79 -4.41 -16.55
CA SER A 229 3.89 -3.43 -17.64
C SER A 229 3.64 -2.02 -17.12
N LEU A 230 2.52 -1.79 -16.43
CA LEU A 230 2.14 -0.49 -15.87
C LEU A 230 3.16 0.05 -14.84
N ALA A 231 3.75 -0.81 -14.01
CA ALA A 231 4.81 -0.41 -13.08
C ALA A 231 6.07 0.09 -13.81
N VAL A 232 6.47 -0.57 -14.90
CA VAL A 232 7.56 -0.09 -15.75
C VAL A 232 7.21 1.27 -16.35
N GLN A 233 6.00 1.46 -16.86
CA GLN A 233 5.55 2.76 -17.40
C GLN A 233 5.61 3.86 -16.33
N LEU A 234 5.04 3.59 -15.15
CA LEU A 234 5.02 4.52 -14.03
C LEU A 234 6.44 4.99 -13.65
N ARG A 235 7.43 4.10 -13.68
CA ARG A 235 8.84 4.43 -13.42
C ARG A 235 9.38 5.50 -14.38
N TYR A 236 9.05 5.42 -15.68
CA TYR A 236 9.50 6.43 -16.64
C TYR A 236 8.89 7.80 -16.37
N TRP A 237 7.58 7.86 -16.09
CA TRP A 237 6.87 9.11 -15.76
C TRP A 237 7.30 9.72 -14.41
N MET A 238 7.62 8.88 -13.42
CA MET A 238 8.21 9.34 -12.16
C MET A 238 9.63 9.89 -12.36
N ASN A 239 10.42 9.31 -13.27
CA ASN A 239 11.73 9.85 -13.62
C ASN A 239 11.63 11.21 -14.34
N LEU A 240 10.59 11.42 -15.16
CA LEU A 240 10.29 12.73 -15.74
C LEU A 240 9.96 13.75 -14.64
N GLU A 241 9.13 13.41 -13.65
CA GLU A 241 8.80 14.29 -12.53
C GLU A 241 10.05 14.69 -11.74
N LYS A 242 10.98 13.75 -11.52
CA LYS A 242 12.24 14.02 -10.84
C LYS A 242 13.10 15.01 -11.64
N ALA A 243 13.27 14.78 -12.94
CA ALA A 243 14.01 15.69 -13.81
C ALA A 243 13.37 17.08 -13.86
N ALA A 244 12.04 17.16 -13.86
CA ALA A 244 11.33 18.43 -13.87
C ALA A 244 11.56 19.24 -12.59
N LYS A 245 11.54 18.59 -11.42
CA LYS A 245 11.85 19.24 -10.13
C LYS A 245 13.28 19.75 -10.07
N GLU A 246 14.24 19.02 -10.65
CA GLU A 246 15.64 19.44 -10.71
C GLU A 246 15.83 20.66 -11.61
N LYS A 247 15.03 20.79 -12.67
CA LYS A 247 15.07 21.93 -13.61
C LYS A 247 14.35 23.18 -13.10
N SER A 248 13.38 23.03 -12.19
CA SER A 248 12.67 24.16 -11.57
C SER A 248 13.48 24.90 -10.49
N ILE A 249 14.71 24.46 -10.19
CA ILE A 249 15.62 25.03 -9.18
C ILE A 249 16.70 25.87 -9.88
#